data_AF-A0A9E3XSP9-F1
#
_entry.id   AF-A0A9E3XSP9-F1
#
_cell.length_a   1.000
_cell.length_b   1.000
_cell.length_c   1.000
_cell.angle_alpha   90.00
_cell.angle_beta   90.00
_cell.angle_gamma   90.00
#
_symmetry.space_group_name_H-M   'P 1'
#
loop_
_entity.id
_entity.type
_entity.pdbx_description
1 polymer ?
#
loop_
_entity_poly.entity_id
_entity_poly.type
_entity_poly.pdbx_seq_one_letter_code
_entity_poly.pdbx_strand_id
1 'polypeptide(L)'
;VVSSGDEAEDRDLVQQVLHDKVSARPGARKPLTRIDFRKLAFRAAKDAGIRKPILFVRQIAAESGMQPCARSGAGAIGIAQIMPSTAKSWHVDPWIPHDALRVAAQQMARYEKQLGSYRLALAAYNAGPGAVQAYGGVPPYAETRAYIAKIMDTSYPLPGMRQVFTIRPGLSAGFRTDLGRLIRDVKRHGGTLRIEEGWRSYEDSMRIWKRTKKERGGWTRAKAWAAPPGCSNHVRGMAADLEGDLALAHRLAPKYGLVFPMGHEPWHVERAGIPTQSG
;
A
#
# COMPACT_ATOMS: atom_id res chain seq x y z
N VAL A 1 -27.03 -12.41 9.83
CA VAL A 1 -26.74 -11.21 10.65
C VAL A 1 -25.29 -11.32 11.08
N VAL A 2 -24.38 -10.60 10.41
CA VAL A 2 -22.94 -10.69 10.69
C VAL A 2 -22.68 -9.89 11.96
N SER A 3 -22.14 -10.58 12.97
CA SER A 3 -21.98 -10.11 14.34
C SER A 3 -20.91 -9.02 14.44
N SER A 4 -21.16 -8.02 15.28
CA SER A 4 -20.30 -6.88 15.62
C SER A 4 -18.97 -7.22 16.33
N GLY A 5 -18.58 -8.50 16.35
CA GLY A 5 -17.32 -9.00 16.93
C GLY A 5 -16.12 -8.90 15.98
N ASP A 6 -16.35 -9.02 14.67
CA ASP A 6 -15.26 -9.08 13.68
C ASP A 6 -14.56 -7.72 13.47
N GLU A 7 -15.22 -6.59 13.77
CA GLU A 7 -14.61 -5.25 13.72
C GLU A 7 -13.76 -4.92 14.96
N ALA A 8 -13.91 -5.67 16.06
CA ALA A 8 -13.17 -5.45 17.31
C ALA A 8 -11.83 -6.20 17.33
N GLU A 9 -11.75 -7.40 16.74
CA GLU A 9 -10.49 -8.15 16.58
C GLU A 9 -9.52 -7.45 15.59
N ASP A 10 -10.02 -6.84 14.51
CA ASP A 10 -9.22 -6.04 13.57
C ASP A 10 -8.65 -4.76 14.24
N ARG A 11 -9.29 -4.22 15.29
CA ARG A 11 -8.77 -3.09 16.08
C ARG A 11 -7.62 -3.49 16.99
N ASP A 12 -7.63 -4.71 17.52
CA ASP A 12 -6.64 -5.18 18.49
C ASP A 12 -5.34 -5.61 17.80
N LEU A 13 -5.43 -6.18 16.60
CA LEU A 13 -4.28 -6.45 15.72
C LEU A 13 -3.57 -5.17 15.25
N VAL A 14 -4.34 -4.11 14.94
CA VAL A 14 -3.81 -2.78 14.63
C VAL A 14 -3.12 -2.17 15.85
N GLN A 15 -3.68 -2.31 17.06
CA GLN A 15 -3.06 -1.79 18.29
C GLN A 15 -1.81 -2.57 18.72
N GLN A 16 -1.74 -3.89 18.50
CA GLN A 16 -0.58 -4.71 18.86
C GLN A 16 0.60 -4.57 17.88
N VAL A 17 0.35 -4.35 16.58
CA VAL A 17 1.44 -4.08 15.61
C VAL A 17 1.98 -2.65 15.76
N LEU A 18 1.21 -1.74 16.34
CA LEU A 18 1.59 -0.35 16.58
C LEU A 18 2.25 -0.08 17.95
N HIS A 19 2.25 -1.04 18.88
CA HIS A 19 2.75 -0.86 20.25
C HIS A 19 4.07 -1.59 20.56
N ASP A 20 5.09 -1.49 19.69
CA ASP A 20 6.48 -1.54 20.20
C ASP A 20 6.76 -0.20 20.91
N LYS A 21 6.31 -0.12 22.17
CA LYS A 21 6.50 1.02 23.07
C LYS A 21 7.97 1.12 23.48
N VAL A 22 8.73 2.02 22.85
CA VAL A 22 9.81 2.71 23.56
C VAL A 22 9.18 3.93 24.22
N SER A 23 9.19 3.94 25.55
CA SER A 23 8.56 4.98 26.38
C SER A 23 9.02 6.39 25.97
N ALA A 24 8.08 7.31 25.80
CA ALA A 24 8.39 8.72 25.67
C ALA A 24 7.34 9.57 26.38
N ARG A 25 7.84 10.48 27.23
CA ARG A 25 7.12 11.38 28.15
C ARG A 25 6.23 12.40 27.41
N PRO A 26 5.31 13.10 28.12
CA PRO A 26 4.42 14.11 27.51
C PRO A 26 5.25 15.24 26.89
N GLY A 27 5.00 15.54 25.61
CA GLY A 27 5.82 16.44 24.78
C GLY A 27 6.60 15.72 23.66
N ALA A 28 6.58 14.38 23.63
CA ALA A 28 7.24 13.59 22.60
C ALA A 28 6.50 13.63 21.25
N ARG A 29 7.26 13.84 20.16
CA ARG A 29 6.83 13.67 18.77
C ARG A 29 6.03 12.36 18.61
N LYS A 30 4.91 12.39 17.87
CA LYS A 30 4.13 11.19 17.51
C LYS A 30 5.09 10.05 17.10
N PRO A 31 4.93 8.83 17.64
CA PRO A 31 5.84 7.73 17.37
C PRO A 31 5.86 7.40 15.87
N LEU A 32 7.01 6.90 15.40
CA LEU A 32 7.17 6.43 14.03
C LEU A 32 6.21 5.26 13.77
N THR A 33 5.21 5.44 12.90
CA THR A 33 4.43 4.30 12.39
C THR A 33 5.32 3.53 11.40
N ARG A 34 5.90 2.40 11.80
CA ARG A 34 6.62 1.51 10.86
C ARG A 34 5.68 0.40 10.42
N ILE A 35 5.18 0.46 9.19
CA ILE A 35 4.40 -0.63 8.63
C ILE A 35 5.36 -1.59 7.96
N ASP A 36 5.59 -2.71 8.63
CA ASP A 36 6.35 -3.82 8.08
C ASP A 36 5.38 -4.80 7.41
N PHE A 37 5.13 -4.60 6.12
CA PHE A 37 4.24 -5.48 5.35
C PHE A 37 4.72 -6.93 5.32
N ARG A 38 6.01 -7.21 5.56
CA ARG A 38 6.51 -8.58 5.65
C ARG A 38 6.04 -9.24 6.94
N LYS A 39 6.16 -8.53 8.07
CA LYS A 39 5.61 -9.01 9.36
C LYS A 39 4.10 -9.21 9.25
N LEU A 40 3.41 -8.29 8.58
CA LEU A 40 1.96 -8.38 8.38
C LEU A 40 1.59 -9.60 7.52
N ALA A 41 2.27 -9.81 6.39
CA ALA A 41 2.06 -10.98 5.54
C ALA A 41 2.37 -12.29 6.29
N PHE A 42 3.48 -12.33 7.03
CA PHE A 42 3.85 -13.50 7.83
C PHE A 42 2.81 -13.82 8.89
N ARG A 43 2.28 -12.79 9.58
CA ARG A 43 1.23 -12.94 10.58
C ARG A 43 -0.07 -13.44 9.93
N ALA A 44 -0.52 -12.81 8.85
CA ALA A 44 -1.69 -13.25 8.09
C ALA A 44 -1.58 -14.72 7.66
N ALA A 45 -0.40 -15.15 7.21
CA ALA A 45 -0.14 -16.54 6.84
C ALA A 45 -0.21 -17.51 8.02
N LYS A 46 0.34 -17.12 9.19
CA LYS A 46 0.21 -17.90 10.43
C LYS A 46 -1.24 -18.02 10.86
N ASP A 47 -1.97 -16.91 10.88
CA ASP A 47 -3.35 -16.85 11.35
C ASP A 47 -4.30 -17.64 10.42
N ALA A 48 -4.00 -17.66 9.12
CA ALA A 48 -4.71 -18.49 8.14
C ALA A 48 -4.38 -20.00 8.22
N GLY A 49 -3.34 -20.39 8.98
CA GLY A 49 -2.94 -21.79 9.10
C GLY A 49 -2.10 -22.33 7.93
N ILE A 50 -1.40 -21.47 7.18
CA ILE A 50 -0.45 -21.90 6.13
C ILE A 50 0.71 -22.64 6.79
N ARG A 51 1.01 -23.87 6.33
CA ARG A 51 2.01 -24.74 7.00
C ARG A 51 3.41 -24.12 7.04
N LYS A 52 3.79 -23.41 5.99
CA LYS A 52 5.08 -22.69 5.87
C LYS A 52 4.82 -21.20 5.60
N PRO A 53 4.58 -20.38 6.64
CA PRO A 53 4.20 -18.97 6.48
C PRO A 53 5.19 -18.13 5.66
N ILE A 54 6.47 -18.49 5.68
CA ILE A 54 7.50 -17.83 4.87
C ILE A 54 7.22 -17.91 3.36
N LEU A 55 6.57 -18.98 2.87
CA LEU A 55 6.24 -19.10 1.45
C LEU A 55 5.22 -18.04 1.01
N PHE A 56 4.31 -17.64 1.90
CA PHE A 56 3.38 -16.55 1.62
C PHE A 56 4.09 -15.20 1.58
N VAL A 57 5.05 -14.96 2.47
CA VAL A 57 5.89 -13.74 2.39
C VAL A 57 6.66 -13.70 1.06
N ARG A 58 7.20 -14.83 0.61
CA ARG A 58 7.87 -14.95 -0.71
C ARG A 58 6.90 -14.72 -1.86
N GLN A 59 5.69 -15.25 -1.77
CA GLN A 59 4.63 -15.01 -2.74
C GLN A 59 4.33 -13.51 -2.87
N ILE A 60 4.03 -12.82 -1.77
CA ILE A 60 3.74 -11.38 -1.80
C ILE A 60 4.92 -10.56 -2.35
N ALA A 61 6.15 -10.98 -2.05
CA ALA A 61 7.33 -10.36 -2.65
C ALA A 61 7.42 -10.60 -4.16
N ALA A 62 7.03 -11.78 -4.65
CA ALA A 62 6.98 -12.09 -6.07
C ALA A 62 5.85 -11.33 -6.79
N GLU A 63 4.72 -11.07 -6.12
CA GLU A 63 3.58 -10.34 -6.65
C GLU A 63 3.88 -8.85 -6.87
N SER A 64 4.34 -8.16 -5.83
CA SER A 64 4.43 -6.69 -5.85
C SER A 64 5.78 -6.14 -5.42
N GLY A 65 6.71 -7.00 -4.97
CA GLY A 65 7.88 -6.54 -4.23
C GLY A 65 7.51 -5.86 -2.90
N MET A 66 6.39 -6.24 -2.28
CA MET A 66 5.81 -5.62 -1.08
C MET A 66 5.27 -4.20 -1.31
N GLN A 67 4.94 -3.83 -2.54
CA GLN A 67 4.44 -2.49 -2.87
C GLN A 67 2.90 -2.45 -2.78
N PRO A 68 2.32 -1.67 -1.85
CA PRO A 68 0.86 -1.59 -1.69
C PRO A 68 0.14 -0.94 -2.87
N CYS A 69 0.88 -0.23 -3.72
CA CYS A 69 0.36 0.53 -4.86
C CYS A 69 0.56 -0.19 -6.20
N ALA A 70 1.07 -1.42 -6.17
CA ALA A 70 1.43 -2.13 -7.39
C ALA A 70 0.21 -2.36 -8.29
N ARG A 71 0.42 -2.23 -9.59
CA ARG A 71 -0.57 -2.54 -10.62
C ARG A 71 0.12 -3.26 -11.77
N SER A 72 -0.38 -4.43 -12.15
CA SER A 72 0.15 -5.16 -13.30
C SER A 72 -0.45 -4.65 -14.61
N GLY A 73 0.21 -4.95 -15.74
CA GLY A 73 -0.34 -4.69 -17.08
C GLY A 73 -1.66 -5.44 -17.35
N ALA A 74 -1.87 -6.59 -16.70
CA ALA A 74 -3.12 -7.34 -16.75
C ALA A 74 -4.23 -6.76 -15.85
N GLY A 75 -3.90 -5.77 -15.00
CA GLY A 75 -4.86 -5.09 -14.14
C GLY A 75 -4.98 -5.67 -12.72
N ALA A 76 -4.06 -6.52 -12.29
CA ALA A 76 -3.95 -6.97 -10.90
C ALA A 76 -3.55 -5.80 -9.99
N ILE A 77 -4.10 -5.74 -8.78
CA ILE A 77 -4.03 -4.56 -7.92
C ILE A 77 -3.47 -4.90 -6.53
N GLY A 78 -2.69 -3.96 -6.00
CA GLY A 78 -2.31 -3.90 -4.60
C GLY A 78 -1.20 -4.87 -4.24
N ILE A 79 -0.92 -4.94 -2.93
CA ILE A 79 0.24 -5.68 -2.42
C ILE A 79 0.22 -7.17 -2.78
N ALA A 80 -0.97 -7.76 -2.92
CA ALA A 80 -1.18 -9.16 -3.23
C ALA A 80 -1.56 -9.42 -4.70
N GLN A 81 -1.51 -8.38 -5.56
CA GLN A 81 -1.86 -8.46 -6.99
C GLN A 81 -3.17 -9.22 -7.25
N ILE A 82 -4.24 -8.77 -6.60
CA ILE A 82 -5.56 -9.39 -6.74
C ILE A 82 -6.25 -8.79 -7.96
N MET A 83 -6.75 -9.64 -8.86
CA MET A 83 -7.58 -9.20 -10.00
C MET A 83 -8.89 -8.57 -9.51
N PRO A 84 -9.42 -7.53 -10.17
CA PRO A 84 -10.67 -6.88 -9.73
C PRO A 84 -11.87 -7.83 -9.61
N SER A 85 -11.99 -8.80 -10.52
CA SER A 85 -13.01 -9.85 -10.46
C SER A 85 -12.83 -10.75 -9.23
N THR A 86 -11.59 -11.17 -8.96
CA THR A 86 -11.22 -11.96 -7.77
C THR A 86 -11.49 -11.18 -6.49
N ALA A 87 -11.17 -9.89 -6.43
CA ALA A 87 -11.44 -9.03 -5.29
C ALA A 87 -12.94 -8.96 -4.97
N LYS A 88 -13.80 -8.90 -6.01
CA LYS A 88 -15.26 -8.97 -5.86
C LYS A 88 -15.68 -10.32 -5.29
N SER A 89 -15.19 -11.44 -5.83
CA SER A 89 -15.50 -12.79 -5.32
C SER A 89 -15.03 -12.99 -3.88
N TRP A 90 -13.89 -12.42 -3.51
CA TRP A 90 -13.31 -12.53 -2.17
C TRP A 90 -13.82 -11.46 -1.20
N HIS A 91 -14.70 -10.56 -1.65
CA HIS A 91 -15.26 -9.47 -0.85
C HIS A 91 -14.19 -8.61 -0.16
N VAL A 92 -13.09 -8.34 -0.87
CA VAL A 92 -11.93 -7.62 -0.35
C VAL A 92 -11.66 -6.36 -1.15
N ASP A 93 -11.21 -5.30 -0.48
CA ASP A 93 -10.64 -4.14 -1.12
C ASP A 93 -9.13 -4.35 -1.32
N PRO A 94 -8.66 -4.59 -2.56
CA PRO A 94 -7.27 -4.96 -2.80
C PRO A 94 -6.29 -3.80 -2.53
N TRP A 95 -6.82 -2.58 -2.40
CA TRP A 95 -6.05 -1.38 -2.08
C TRP A 95 -5.78 -1.20 -0.59
N ILE A 96 -6.43 -1.99 0.28
CA ILE A 96 -6.15 -1.98 1.71
C ILE A 96 -5.18 -3.13 2.00
N PRO A 97 -3.88 -2.88 2.20
CA PRO A 97 -2.87 -3.94 2.30
C PRO A 97 -3.15 -4.96 3.39
N HIS A 98 -3.67 -4.51 4.53
CA HIS A 98 -4.05 -5.37 5.65
C HIS A 98 -5.10 -6.41 5.23
N ASP A 99 -6.22 -5.93 4.70
CA ASP A 99 -7.36 -6.77 4.30
C ASP A 99 -6.95 -7.68 3.13
N ALA A 100 -6.21 -7.14 2.16
CA ALA A 100 -5.71 -7.89 1.00
C ALA A 100 -4.80 -9.04 1.42
N LEU A 101 -3.84 -8.81 2.34
CA LEU A 101 -2.95 -9.86 2.84
C LEU A 101 -3.69 -10.91 3.65
N ARG A 102 -4.61 -10.49 4.54
CA ARG A 102 -5.44 -11.40 5.34
C ARG A 102 -6.26 -12.33 4.45
N VAL A 103 -6.99 -11.77 3.49
CA VAL A 103 -7.86 -12.55 2.60
C VAL A 103 -7.04 -13.40 1.63
N ALA A 104 -5.94 -12.90 1.07
CA ALA A 104 -5.06 -13.70 0.22
C ALA A 104 -4.45 -14.90 1.00
N ALA A 105 -4.04 -14.71 2.25
CA ALA A 105 -3.54 -15.79 3.09
C ALA A 105 -4.61 -16.85 3.37
N GLN A 106 -5.84 -16.44 3.68
CA GLN A 106 -6.97 -17.36 3.87
C GLN A 106 -7.25 -18.20 2.62
N GLN A 107 -7.18 -17.58 1.44
CA GLN A 107 -7.36 -18.27 0.17
C GLN A 107 -6.21 -19.24 -0.14
N MET A 108 -4.97 -18.85 0.15
CA MET A 108 -3.82 -19.75 0.01
C MET A 108 -3.92 -20.96 0.96
N ALA A 109 -4.36 -20.77 2.20
CA ALA A 109 -4.58 -21.87 3.13
C ALA A 109 -5.69 -22.82 2.64
N ARG A 110 -6.78 -22.28 2.07
CA ARG A 110 -7.85 -23.08 1.46
C ARG A 110 -7.33 -23.91 0.28
N TYR A 111 -6.58 -23.31 -0.64
CA TYR A 111 -5.99 -24.03 -1.75
C TYR A 111 -4.97 -25.08 -1.30
N GLU A 112 -4.11 -24.75 -0.32
CA GLU A 112 -3.14 -25.70 0.23
C GLU A 112 -3.84 -26.92 0.85
N LYS A 113 -4.96 -26.70 1.54
CA LYS A 113 -5.77 -27.78 2.12
C LYS A 113 -6.46 -28.62 1.05
N GLN A 114 -7.10 -27.98 0.08
CA GLN A 114 -7.88 -28.66 -0.97
C GLN A 114 -7.02 -29.42 -1.97
N LEU A 115 -5.85 -28.86 -2.32
CA LEU A 115 -4.96 -29.40 -3.35
C LEU A 115 -3.80 -30.21 -2.76
N GLY A 116 -3.66 -30.23 -1.43
CA GLY A 116 -2.68 -31.05 -0.72
C GLY A 116 -1.25 -30.49 -0.67
N SER A 117 -0.93 -29.42 -1.39
CA SER A 117 0.39 -28.78 -1.31
C SER A 117 0.37 -27.28 -1.60
N TYR A 118 1.30 -26.55 -0.98
CA TYR A 118 1.48 -25.12 -1.28
C TYR A 118 1.91 -24.88 -2.73
N ARG A 119 2.62 -25.83 -3.35
CA ARG A 119 2.99 -25.79 -4.77
C ARG A 119 1.76 -25.72 -5.68
N LEU A 120 0.74 -26.54 -5.40
CA LEU A 120 -0.52 -26.51 -6.14
C LEU A 120 -1.37 -25.29 -5.78
N ALA A 121 -1.28 -24.80 -4.53
CA ALA A 121 -1.90 -23.53 -4.15
C ALA A 121 -1.36 -22.34 -4.94
N LEU A 122 -0.04 -22.27 -5.17
CA LEU A 122 0.57 -21.23 -6.01
C LEU A 122 0.11 -21.33 -7.47
N ALA A 123 -0.05 -22.55 -7.99
CA ALA A 123 -0.62 -22.77 -9.31
C ALA A 123 -2.06 -22.26 -9.39
N ALA A 124 -2.89 -22.57 -8.40
CA ALA A 124 -4.28 -22.11 -8.34
C ALA A 124 -4.39 -20.60 -8.18
N TYR A 125 -3.47 -19.95 -7.46
CA TYR A 125 -3.45 -18.50 -7.31
C TYR A 125 -3.10 -17.78 -8.62
N ASN A 126 -2.07 -18.24 -9.33
CA ASN A 126 -1.60 -17.61 -10.57
C ASN A 126 -2.42 -18.00 -11.81
N ALA A 127 -2.71 -19.29 -12.00
CA ALA A 127 -3.41 -19.80 -13.18
C ALA A 127 -4.92 -19.98 -12.98
N GLY A 128 -5.41 -19.84 -11.75
CA GLY A 128 -6.78 -20.14 -11.37
C GLY A 128 -6.98 -21.62 -10.98
N PRO A 129 -7.86 -21.91 -9.99
CA PRO A 129 -8.11 -23.28 -9.53
C PRO A 129 -8.73 -24.17 -10.62
N GLY A 130 -9.51 -23.60 -11.55
CA GLY A 130 -10.09 -24.35 -12.67
C GLY A 130 -9.03 -24.91 -13.61
N ALA A 131 -7.94 -24.18 -13.86
CA ALA A 131 -6.83 -24.68 -14.66
C ALA A 131 -6.11 -25.83 -13.95
N VAL A 132 -5.89 -25.71 -12.64
CA VAL A 132 -5.29 -26.79 -11.85
C VAL A 132 -6.14 -28.06 -11.89
N GLN A 133 -7.46 -27.92 -11.79
CA GLN A 133 -8.40 -29.02 -11.91
C GLN A 133 -8.36 -29.66 -13.31
N ALA A 134 -8.43 -28.85 -14.37
CA ALA A 134 -8.45 -29.33 -15.76
C ALA A 134 -7.19 -30.12 -16.14
N TYR A 135 -6.03 -29.71 -15.61
CA TYR A 135 -4.75 -30.39 -15.87
C TYR A 135 -4.38 -31.45 -14.82
N GLY A 136 -5.20 -31.64 -13.77
CA GLY A 136 -4.90 -32.57 -12.68
C GLY A 136 -3.63 -32.23 -11.89
N GLY A 137 -3.21 -30.96 -11.90
CA GLY A 137 -1.91 -30.55 -11.37
C GLY A 137 -1.50 -29.15 -11.82
N VAL A 138 -0.19 -28.90 -11.89
CA VAL A 138 0.30 -27.60 -12.36
C VAL A 138 0.11 -27.52 -13.89
N PRO A 139 -0.64 -26.53 -14.40
CA PRO A 139 -0.84 -26.40 -15.83
C PRO A 139 0.49 -26.11 -16.55
N PRO A 140 0.65 -26.47 -17.83
CA PRO A 140 1.89 -26.30 -18.58
C PRO A 140 2.15 -24.84 -19.01
N TYR A 141 1.65 -23.86 -18.25
CA TYR A 141 1.86 -22.44 -18.49
C TYR A 141 3.25 -22.04 -18.03
N ALA A 142 4.05 -21.46 -18.94
CA ALA A 142 5.43 -21.08 -18.65
C ALA A 142 5.52 -20.10 -17.46
N GLU A 143 4.62 -19.11 -17.44
CA GLU A 143 4.51 -18.13 -16.35
C GLU A 143 4.28 -18.82 -14.99
N THR A 144 3.28 -19.71 -14.90
CA THR A 144 2.94 -20.40 -13.65
C THR A 144 4.07 -21.27 -13.14
N ARG A 145 4.77 -22.00 -14.01
CA ARG A 145 5.93 -22.81 -13.61
C ARG A 145 7.07 -21.94 -13.08
N ALA A 146 7.36 -20.83 -13.76
CA ALA A 146 8.40 -19.89 -13.33
C ALA A 146 8.05 -19.22 -11.99
N TYR A 147 6.78 -18.82 -11.83
CA TYR A 147 6.24 -18.26 -10.59
C TYR A 147 6.41 -19.21 -9.41
N ILE A 148 6.04 -20.48 -9.58
CA ILE A 148 6.21 -21.53 -8.57
C ILE A 148 7.70 -21.71 -8.24
N ALA A 149 8.56 -21.85 -9.25
CA ALA A 149 10.00 -22.06 -9.04
C ALA A 149 10.61 -20.92 -8.20
N LYS A 150 10.31 -19.66 -8.55
CA LYS A 150 10.77 -18.46 -7.84
C LYS A 150 10.38 -18.46 -6.36
N ILE A 151 9.14 -18.86 -6.04
CA ILE A 151 8.62 -18.81 -4.67
C ILE A 151 9.08 -20.02 -3.85
N MET A 152 9.16 -21.21 -4.45
CA MET A 152 9.55 -22.43 -3.75
C MET A 152 11.04 -22.51 -3.46
N ASP A 153 11.87 -21.75 -4.19
CA ASP A 153 13.31 -21.75 -3.98
C ASP A 153 13.73 -20.95 -2.74
N THR A 154 13.72 -21.61 -1.59
CA THR A 154 14.10 -21.01 -0.30
C THR A 154 15.59 -20.71 -0.17
N SER A 155 16.44 -21.14 -1.11
CA SER A 155 17.88 -20.81 -1.10
C SER A 155 18.15 -19.36 -1.47
N TYR A 156 17.26 -18.74 -2.26
CA TYR A 156 17.36 -17.32 -2.58
C TYR A 156 16.82 -16.46 -1.42
N PRO A 157 17.58 -15.48 -0.92
CA PRO A 157 17.06 -14.54 0.05
C PRO A 157 15.87 -13.79 -0.54
N LEU A 158 14.86 -13.49 0.28
CA LEU A 158 13.74 -12.64 -0.10
C LEU A 158 14.26 -11.37 -0.80
N PRO A 159 13.90 -11.11 -2.08
CA PRO A 159 14.39 -9.96 -2.81
C PRO A 159 14.15 -8.67 -2.01
N GLY A 160 15.18 -7.85 -1.86
CA GLY A 160 15.05 -6.51 -1.28
C GLY A 160 14.78 -6.45 0.22
N MET A 161 15.68 -7.01 1.06
CA MET A 161 15.68 -6.80 2.53
C MET A 161 15.74 -5.33 2.99
N ARG A 162 15.77 -4.35 2.08
CA ARG A 162 15.86 -2.92 2.37
C ARG A 162 14.53 -2.16 2.35
N GLN A 163 13.42 -2.75 1.87
CA GLN A 163 12.14 -2.02 1.79
C GLN A 163 11.31 -2.14 3.07
N VAL A 164 11.82 -1.59 4.18
CA VAL A 164 10.93 -1.21 5.28
C VAL A 164 10.22 0.07 4.84
N PHE A 165 8.91 0.03 4.65
CA PHE A 165 8.09 1.24 4.45
C PHE A 165 8.15 2.06 5.75
N THR A 166 9.20 2.88 5.86
CA THR A 166 9.43 3.73 7.02
C THR A 166 8.64 5.00 6.85
N ILE A 167 7.44 5.03 7.44
CA ILE A 167 6.61 6.24 7.49
C ILE A 167 7.13 7.08 8.65
N ARG A 168 7.88 8.13 8.33
CA ARG A 168 8.33 9.10 9.33
C ARG A 168 7.28 10.20 9.45
N PRO A 169 6.80 10.55 10.66
CA PRO A 169 5.97 11.71 10.85
C PRO A 169 6.67 12.98 10.35
N GLY A 170 5.90 13.82 9.67
CA GLY A 170 6.34 15.09 9.12
C GLY A 170 6.91 14.98 7.69
N LEU A 171 7.17 16.16 7.12
CA LEU A 171 7.78 16.26 5.79
C LEU A 171 9.19 15.66 5.79
N SER A 172 9.53 14.92 4.73
CA SER A 172 10.88 14.44 4.49
C SER A 172 11.87 15.61 4.43
N ALA A 173 13.12 15.40 4.86
CA ALA A 173 14.08 16.48 4.99
C ALA A 173 14.33 17.21 3.65
N GLY A 174 14.45 16.45 2.55
CA GLY A 174 14.59 17.01 1.20
C GLY A 174 13.37 17.84 0.81
N PHE A 175 12.18 17.26 0.88
CA PHE A 175 10.94 17.97 0.52
C PHE A 175 10.70 19.23 1.36
N ARG A 176 10.97 19.17 2.67
CA ARG A 176 10.89 20.34 3.56
C ARG A 176 11.84 21.45 3.12
N THR A 177 13.05 21.08 2.69
CA THR A 177 14.06 22.04 2.23
C THR A 177 13.61 22.72 0.94
N ASP A 178 13.13 21.93 -0.03
CA ASP A 178 12.66 22.42 -1.32
C ASP A 178 11.42 23.30 -1.15
N LEU A 179 10.45 22.88 -0.35
CA LEU A 179 9.25 23.64 -0.05
C LEU A 179 9.56 24.96 0.69
N GLY A 180 10.50 24.93 1.64
CA GLY A 180 10.96 26.13 2.31
C GLY A 180 11.72 27.11 1.40
N ARG A 181 12.30 26.64 0.29
CA ARG A 181 12.88 27.52 -0.75
C ARG A 181 11.77 28.16 -1.59
N LEU A 182 10.76 27.39 -1.99
CA LEU A 182 9.60 27.90 -2.71
C LEU A 182 8.86 28.99 -1.93
N ILE A 183 8.50 28.73 -0.67
CA ILE A 183 7.78 29.71 0.18
C ILE A 183 8.58 31.02 0.31
N ARG A 184 9.90 30.93 0.50
CA ARG A 184 10.76 32.12 0.55
C ARG A 184 10.83 32.87 -0.78
N ASP A 185 10.82 32.16 -1.91
CA ASP A 185 10.86 32.79 -3.24
C ASP A 185 9.54 33.49 -3.56
N VAL A 186 8.41 32.87 -3.22
CA VAL A 186 7.09 33.53 -3.32
C VAL A 186 7.05 34.81 -2.50
N LYS A 187 7.54 34.78 -1.25
CA LYS A 187 7.62 35.97 -0.40
C LYS A 187 8.51 37.07 -0.99
N ARG A 188 9.63 36.73 -1.63
CA ARG A 188 10.51 37.70 -2.30
C ARG A 188 9.83 38.39 -3.49
N HIS A 189 8.89 37.72 -4.14
CA HIS A 189 8.08 38.29 -5.23
C HIS A 189 6.82 39.01 -4.74
N GLY A 190 6.73 39.31 -3.44
CA GLY A 190 5.60 40.03 -2.83
C GLY A 190 4.37 39.16 -2.55
N GLY A 191 4.41 37.86 -2.86
CA GLY A 191 3.29 36.94 -2.62
C GLY A 191 3.32 36.30 -1.24
N THR A 192 2.27 35.53 -0.93
CA THR A 192 2.20 34.72 0.29
C THR A 192 1.92 33.25 -0.04
N LEU A 193 2.56 32.34 0.69
CA LEU A 193 2.35 30.90 0.54
C LEU A 193 2.49 30.22 1.89
N ARG A 194 1.53 29.38 2.27
CA ARG A 194 1.53 28.63 3.53
C ARG A 194 1.20 27.17 3.28
N ILE A 195 1.56 26.32 4.24
CA ILE A 195 1.23 24.90 4.23
C ILE A 195 -0.08 24.75 5.01
N GLU A 196 -1.15 24.36 4.32
CA GLU A 196 -2.44 24.05 4.93
C GLU A 196 -2.39 22.64 5.52
N GLU A 197 -2.04 21.65 4.70
CA GLU A 197 -1.85 20.27 5.14
C GLU A 197 -0.48 19.74 4.69
N GLY A 198 0.27 19.15 5.62
CA GLY A 198 1.58 18.56 5.33
C GLY A 198 1.52 17.05 5.34
N TRP A 199 2.15 16.47 6.36
CA TRP A 199 2.18 15.02 6.54
C TRP A 199 0.84 14.49 7.06
N ARG A 200 0.41 13.35 6.51
CA ARG A 200 -0.79 12.62 6.92
C ARG A 200 -0.41 11.24 7.48
N SER A 201 -1.04 10.81 8.56
CA SER A 201 -0.80 9.46 9.09
C SER A 201 -1.34 8.39 8.15
N TYR A 202 -0.81 7.16 8.25
CA TYR A 202 -1.36 6.04 7.48
C TYR A 202 -2.80 5.73 7.89
N GLU A 203 -3.10 5.84 9.17
CA GLU A 203 -4.42 5.63 9.76
C GLU A 203 -5.44 6.65 9.23
N ASP A 204 -5.04 7.92 9.12
CA ASP A 204 -5.91 8.95 8.54
C ASP A 204 -6.09 8.73 7.03
N SER A 205 -5.04 8.35 6.31
CA SER A 205 -5.16 7.96 4.88
C SER A 205 -6.11 6.79 4.69
N MET A 206 -6.08 5.78 5.57
CA MET A 206 -7.06 4.68 5.57
C MET A 206 -8.48 5.17 5.85
N ARG A 207 -8.67 6.07 6.82
CA ARG A 207 -9.98 6.61 7.17
C ARG A 207 -10.59 7.37 5.99
N ILE A 208 -9.79 8.22 5.34
CA ILE A 208 -10.18 8.96 4.14
C ILE A 208 -10.55 7.98 3.03
N TRP A 209 -9.69 7.00 2.73
CA TRP A 209 -9.97 5.98 1.71
C TRP A 209 -11.27 5.23 1.95
N LYS A 210 -11.48 4.71 3.18
CA LYS A 210 -12.70 3.96 3.53
C LYS A 210 -13.95 4.84 3.40
N ARG A 211 -13.90 6.08 3.87
CA ARG A 211 -14.99 7.06 3.74
C ARG A 211 -15.30 7.35 2.27
N THR A 212 -14.29 7.73 1.50
CA THR A 212 -14.44 8.07 0.08
C THR A 212 -14.95 6.88 -0.73
N LYS A 213 -14.48 5.66 -0.44
CA LYS A 213 -15.02 4.44 -1.07
C LYS A 213 -16.51 4.26 -0.82
N LYS A 214 -16.96 4.51 0.41
CA LYS A 214 -18.38 4.42 0.77
C LYS A 214 -19.19 5.48 0.03
N GLU A 215 -18.76 6.73 0.07
CA GLU A 215 -19.46 7.87 -0.55
C GLU A 215 -19.51 7.79 -2.08
N ARG A 216 -18.45 7.25 -2.71
CA ARG A 216 -18.35 7.14 -4.17
C ARG A 216 -18.84 5.80 -4.70
N GLY A 217 -19.32 4.89 -3.86
CA GLY A 217 -19.88 3.60 -4.29
C GLY A 217 -18.85 2.63 -4.89
N GLY A 218 -17.66 2.53 -4.29
CA GLY A 218 -16.63 1.55 -4.66
C GLY A 218 -15.25 2.16 -4.96
N TRP A 219 -14.20 1.33 -4.87
CA TRP A 219 -12.81 1.81 -4.98
C TRP A 219 -12.47 2.39 -6.35
N THR A 220 -13.08 1.89 -7.43
CA THR A 220 -12.85 2.38 -8.79
C THR A 220 -13.13 3.88 -8.91
N ARG A 221 -14.23 4.35 -8.31
CA ARG A 221 -14.58 5.78 -8.28
C ARG A 221 -13.82 6.53 -7.20
N ALA A 222 -13.53 5.89 -6.07
CA ALA A 222 -12.83 6.50 -4.94
C ALA A 222 -11.42 6.99 -5.29
N LYS A 223 -10.70 6.28 -6.17
CA LYS A 223 -9.32 6.64 -6.57
C LYS A 223 -9.18 8.03 -7.18
N ALA A 224 -10.25 8.59 -7.75
CA ALA A 224 -10.22 9.95 -8.28
C ALA A 224 -10.23 11.03 -7.19
N TRP A 225 -10.41 10.66 -5.92
CA TRP A 225 -10.64 11.58 -4.80
C TRP A 225 -9.77 11.29 -3.57
N ALA A 226 -9.25 10.08 -3.47
CA ALA A 226 -8.41 9.67 -2.36
C ALA A 226 -7.39 8.66 -2.88
N ALA A 227 -6.12 8.85 -2.55
CA ALA A 227 -5.12 7.83 -2.80
C ALA A 227 -5.35 6.60 -1.90
N PRO A 228 -5.15 5.39 -2.43
CA PRO A 228 -5.07 4.17 -1.64
C PRO A 228 -4.11 4.29 -0.45
N PRO A 229 -4.37 3.60 0.67
CA PRO A 229 -3.46 3.56 1.81
C PRO A 229 -2.07 3.06 1.41
N GLY A 230 -1.03 3.81 1.78
CA GLY A 230 0.37 3.52 1.40
C GLY A 230 0.79 4.12 0.04
N CYS A 231 -0.15 4.72 -0.69
CA CYS A 231 0.07 5.36 -1.99
C CYS A 231 0.06 6.88 -1.93
N SER A 232 -0.47 7.47 -0.87
CA SER A 232 -0.44 8.92 -0.67
C SER A 232 0.97 9.43 -0.39
N ASN A 233 1.42 10.43 -1.14
CA ASN A 233 2.72 11.07 -0.91
C ASN A 233 2.72 11.94 0.37
N HIS A 234 1.55 12.31 0.90
CA HIS A 234 1.43 12.91 2.24
C HIS A 234 1.92 11.96 3.33
N VAL A 235 1.58 10.66 3.22
CA VAL A 235 2.03 9.64 4.16
C VAL A 235 3.55 9.47 4.11
N ARG A 236 4.15 9.69 2.93
CA ARG A 236 5.60 9.64 2.73
C ARG A 236 6.32 10.93 3.13
N GLY A 237 5.59 11.99 3.50
CA GLY A 237 6.14 13.32 3.77
C GLY A 237 6.75 13.96 2.51
N MET A 238 6.25 13.62 1.33
CA MET A 238 6.71 14.11 0.03
C MET A 238 5.65 14.92 -0.72
N ALA A 239 4.54 15.21 -0.04
CA ALA A 239 3.48 16.08 -0.54
C ALA A 239 3.01 17.04 0.55
N ALA A 240 2.42 18.15 0.13
CA ALA A 240 1.73 19.12 0.97
C ALA A 240 0.62 19.81 0.15
N ASP A 241 -0.41 20.26 0.85
CA ASP A 241 -1.45 21.14 0.33
C ASP A 241 -1.16 22.56 0.79
N LEU A 242 -1.21 23.51 -0.15
CA LEU A 242 -0.78 24.89 0.04
C LEU A 242 -1.93 25.87 -0.11
N GLU A 243 -1.85 26.99 0.61
CA GLU A 243 -2.75 28.13 0.46
C GLU A 243 -1.98 29.42 0.14
N GLY A 244 -2.64 30.38 -0.51
CA GLY A 244 -2.07 31.68 -0.90
C GLY A 244 -1.91 31.83 -2.43
N ASP A 245 -0.79 32.41 -2.87
CA ASP A 245 -0.49 32.72 -4.28
C ASP A 245 -0.09 31.48 -5.09
N LEU A 246 -1.04 30.57 -5.30
CA LEU A 246 -0.82 29.31 -6.02
C LEU A 246 -0.33 29.53 -7.45
N ALA A 247 -0.84 30.53 -8.18
CA ALA A 247 -0.37 30.82 -9.53
C ALA A 247 1.14 31.15 -9.59
N LEU A 248 1.64 31.91 -8.61
CA LEU A 248 3.06 32.22 -8.48
C LEU A 248 3.85 31.00 -8.01
N ALA A 249 3.29 30.22 -7.08
CA ALA A 249 3.90 28.97 -6.62
C ALA A 249 4.10 27.97 -7.76
N HIS A 250 3.11 27.79 -8.64
CA HIS A 250 3.19 26.92 -9.84
C HIS A 250 4.34 27.32 -10.77
N ARG A 251 4.53 28.62 -11.01
CA ARG A 251 5.64 29.10 -11.86
C ARG A 251 7.01 28.86 -11.24
N LEU A 252 7.14 28.99 -9.92
CA LEU A 252 8.43 28.91 -9.23
C LEU A 252 8.82 27.48 -8.80
N ALA A 253 7.84 26.60 -8.57
CA ALA A 253 8.04 25.25 -8.08
C ALA A 253 9.05 24.39 -8.88
N PRO A 254 9.07 24.41 -10.23
CA PRO A 254 10.02 23.60 -11.01
C PRO A 254 11.49 23.87 -10.69
N LYS A 255 11.84 25.11 -10.31
CA LYS A 255 13.20 25.52 -9.89
C LYS A 255 13.73 24.72 -8.69
N TYR A 256 12.82 24.17 -7.89
CA TYR A 256 13.13 23.43 -6.67
C TYR A 256 12.82 21.94 -6.79
N GLY A 257 12.55 21.44 -7.99
CA GLY A 257 12.14 20.05 -8.20
C GLY A 257 10.80 19.73 -7.57
N LEU A 258 9.89 20.72 -7.52
CA LEU A 258 8.52 20.57 -7.06
C LEU A 258 7.55 20.65 -8.25
N VAL A 259 6.44 19.92 -8.16
CA VAL A 259 5.39 19.86 -9.18
C VAL A 259 4.01 19.92 -8.54
N PHE A 260 3.03 20.38 -9.31
CA PHE A 260 1.61 20.34 -8.96
C PHE A 260 0.92 19.34 -9.91
N PRO A 261 0.92 18.03 -9.58
CA PRO A 261 0.59 16.97 -10.53
C PRO A 261 -0.91 16.87 -10.83
N MET A 262 -1.76 17.56 -10.06
CA MET A 262 -3.22 17.42 -10.14
C MET A 262 -3.85 18.73 -10.58
N GLY A 263 -4.39 18.75 -11.81
CA GLY A 263 -5.07 19.94 -12.33
C GLY A 263 -6.35 20.32 -11.57
N HIS A 264 -6.98 19.37 -10.88
CA HIS A 264 -8.16 19.59 -10.04
C HIS A 264 -7.82 19.91 -8.58
N GLU A 265 -6.54 19.81 -8.20
CA GLU A 265 -6.03 20.18 -6.87
C GLU A 265 -4.82 21.11 -7.03
N PRO A 266 -5.02 22.35 -7.51
CA PRO A 266 -3.93 23.29 -7.77
C PRO A 266 -3.15 23.69 -6.50
N TRP A 267 -3.68 23.39 -5.31
CA TRP A 267 -2.98 23.55 -4.03
C TRP A 267 -2.00 22.42 -3.72
N HIS A 268 -2.13 21.26 -4.38
CA HIS A 268 -1.38 20.05 -4.05
C HIS A 268 0.01 20.03 -4.70
N VAL A 269 1.06 20.08 -3.88
CA VAL A 269 2.46 20.05 -4.32
C VAL A 269 3.14 18.74 -3.94
N GLU A 270 3.91 18.18 -4.87
CA GLU A 270 4.73 16.99 -4.68
C GLU A 270 6.18 17.24 -5.12
N ARG A 271 7.11 16.37 -4.71
CA ARG A 271 8.48 16.36 -5.27
C ARG A 271 8.46 15.70 -6.65
N ALA A 272 9.15 16.29 -7.63
CA ALA A 272 9.28 15.72 -8.98
C ALA A 272 9.92 14.31 -8.95
N GLY A 273 9.50 13.44 -9.86
CA GLY A 273 10.08 12.11 -10.05
C GLY A 273 9.65 11.06 -9.03
N ILE A 274 8.68 11.36 -8.16
CA ILE A 274 8.00 10.34 -7.34
C ILE A 274 6.75 9.85 -8.09
N PRO A 275 6.33 8.57 -7.91
CA PRO A 275 5.07 8.10 -8.48
C PRO A 275 3.91 8.98 -7.99
N THR A 276 3.20 9.60 -8.93
CA THR A 276 2.03 10.44 -8.66
C THR A 276 0.87 9.59 -8.18
N GLN A 277 -0.02 10.17 -7.37
CA GLN A 277 -1.24 9.51 -6.88
C GLN A 277 -2.23 9.16 -8.03
N SER A 278 -2.04 9.79 -9.19
CA SER A 278 -2.79 9.63 -10.42
C SER A 278 -2.03 8.76 -11.44
N GLY A 279 -2.35 7.45 -11.46
CA GLY A 279 -1.91 6.46 -12.46
C GLY A 279 -2.74 5.16 -12.44
#